data_AF-A0A6P5D0J1-F1
#
_entry.id   AF-A0A6P5D0J1-F1
#
_cell.length_a   1.000
_cell.length_b   1.000
_cell.length_c   1.000
_cell.angle_alpha   90.00
_cell.angle_beta   90.00
_cell.angle_gamma   90.00
#
_symmetry.space_group_name_H-M   'P 1'
#
loop_
_entity.id
_entity.type
_entity.pdbx_description
1 polymer ?
#
loop_
_entity_poly.entity_id
_entity_poly.type
_entity_poly.pdbx_seq_one_letter_code
_entity_poly.pdbx_strand_id
1 'polypeptide(L)'
;MTSQSQGIHQLLQAEKRAKDKLEEAKKRKVRRLRQAKEEAMAETDQYRMQRDEEFRQKQAKIMGSQSNVLEEIEVQTLGKIKELNASYSMSMEGVINELLSIVCDVKPEIHVNYRITA
;
A
#
# COMPACT_ATOMS: atom_id res chain seq x y z
N MET A 1 38.57 66.43 -43.63
CA MET A 1 37.66 66.52 -42.46
C MET A 1 36.48 65.56 -42.54
N THR A 2 36.04 65.10 -43.72
CA THR A 2 34.86 64.21 -43.87
C THR A 2 35.11 62.73 -43.56
N SER A 3 36.32 62.20 -43.76
CA SER A 3 36.62 60.77 -43.54
C SER A 3 36.64 60.36 -42.06
N GLN A 4 37.05 61.26 -41.17
CA GLN A 4 37.12 60.99 -39.73
C GLN A 4 35.71 60.84 -39.12
N SER A 5 34.75 61.66 -39.57
CA SER A 5 33.35 61.59 -39.13
C SER A 5 32.67 60.29 -39.57
N GLN A 6 32.95 59.82 -40.79
CA GLN A 6 32.37 58.58 -41.33
C GLN A 6 32.88 57.32 -40.60
N GLY A 7 34.15 57.27 -40.22
CA GLY A 7 34.72 56.16 -39.42
C GLY A 7 34.12 56.07 -38.01
N ILE A 8 33.94 57.22 -37.35
CA ILE A 8 33.30 57.28 -36.02
C ILE A 8 31.85 56.77 -36.09
N HIS A 9 31.09 57.17 -37.12
CA HIS A 9 29.71 56.71 -37.29
C HIS A 9 29.62 55.18 -37.49
N GLN A 10 30.58 54.58 -38.21
CA GLN A 10 30.64 53.14 -38.42
C GLN A 10 30.96 52.38 -37.12
N LEU A 11 31.85 52.91 -36.28
CA LEU A 11 32.16 52.34 -34.97
C LEU A 11 30.95 52.40 -34.02
N LEU A 12 30.25 53.54 -33.98
CA LEU A 12 29.02 53.70 -33.18
C LEU A 12 27.91 52.72 -33.62
N GLN A 13 27.78 52.49 -34.94
CA GLN A 13 26.83 51.50 -35.46
C GLN A 13 27.23 50.07 -35.09
N ALA A 14 28.53 49.75 -35.14
CA ALA A 14 29.05 48.45 -34.73
C ALA A 14 28.84 48.20 -33.22
N GLU A 15 29.08 49.22 -32.39
CA GLU A 15 28.82 49.18 -30.94
C GLU A 15 27.35 48.92 -30.64
N LYS A 16 26.43 49.64 -31.31
CA LYS A 16 24.99 49.41 -31.16
C LYS A 16 24.60 47.98 -31.52
N ARG A 17 25.08 47.46 -32.66
CA ARG A 17 24.81 46.07 -33.10
C ARG A 17 25.37 45.04 -32.12
N ALA A 18 26.57 45.27 -31.58
CA ALA A 18 27.17 44.39 -30.58
C ALA A 18 26.34 44.37 -29.28
N LYS A 19 25.89 45.54 -28.82
CA LYS A 19 25.03 45.68 -27.64
C LYS A 19 23.68 44.99 -27.83
N ASP A 20 23.03 45.21 -28.98
CA ASP A 20 21.75 44.58 -29.30
C ASP A 20 21.87 43.05 -29.33
N LYS A 21 22.94 42.52 -29.94
CA LYS A 21 23.22 41.06 -29.97
C LYS A 21 23.47 40.49 -28.57
N LEU A 22 24.15 41.23 -27.70
CA LEU A 22 24.39 40.82 -26.31
C LEU A 22 23.08 40.77 -25.52
N GLU A 23 22.23 41.80 -25.65
CA GLU A 23 20.93 41.86 -24.96
C GLU A 23 19.97 40.78 -25.46
N GLU A 24 19.95 40.49 -26.77
CA GLU A 24 19.19 39.37 -27.32
C GLU A 24 19.65 38.03 -26.73
N ALA A 25 20.96 37.80 -26.64
CA ALA A 25 21.52 36.59 -26.04
C ALA A 25 21.14 36.45 -24.55
N LYS A 26 21.19 37.55 -23.78
CA LYS A 26 20.74 37.56 -22.37
C LYS A 26 19.25 37.24 -22.25
N LYS A 27 18.39 37.88 -23.04
CA LYS A 27 16.94 37.61 -23.06
C LYS A 27 16.65 36.16 -23.41
N ARG A 28 17.36 35.59 -24.40
CA ARG A 28 17.24 34.17 -24.78
C ARG A 28 17.65 33.24 -23.66
N LYS A 29 18.74 33.54 -22.94
CA LYS A 29 19.18 32.75 -21.78
C LYS A 29 18.12 32.75 -20.68
N VAL A 30 17.60 33.92 -20.31
CA VAL A 30 16.55 34.05 -19.28
C VAL A 30 15.29 33.29 -19.69
N ARG A 31 14.86 33.42 -20.95
CA ARG A 31 13.70 32.68 -21.46
C ARG A 31 13.89 31.16 -21.35
N ARG A 32 15.06 30.64 -21.74
CA ARG A 32 15.37 29.20 -21.63
C ARG A 32 15.39 28.72 -20.18
N LEU A 33 15.95 29.50 -19.26
CA LEU A 33 15.95 29.15 -17.83
C LEU A 33 14.53 29.11 -17.26
N ARG A 34 13.69 30.08 -17.63
CA ARG A 34 12.28 30.11 -17.21
C ARG A 34 11.50 28.92 -17.78
N GLN A 35 11.68 28.64 -19.07
CA GLN A 35 11.04 27.50 -19.73
C GLN A 35 11.45 26.17 -19.06
N ALA A 36 12.74 25.95 -18.80
CA ALA A 36 13.21 24.74 -18.13
C ALA A 36 12.60 24.58 -16.72
N LYS A 37 12.43 25.68 -15.98
CA LYS A 37 11.76 25.66 -14.68
C LYS A 37 10.28 25.31 -14.80
N GLU A 38 9.57 25.93 -15.75
CA GLU A 38 8.14 25.67 -15.98
C GLU A 38 7.90 24.23 -16.44
N GLU A 39 8.74 23.70 -17.32
CA GLU A 39 8.68 22.30 -17.78
C GLU A 39 8.95 21.31 -16.63
N ALA A 40 10.00 21.54 -15.82
CA ALA A 40 10.29 20.68 -14.67
C ALA A 40 9.18 20.70 -13.61
N MET A 41 8.55 21.87 -13.39
CA MET A 41 7.39 21.97 -12.50
C MET A 41 6.19 21.20 -13.05
N ALA A 42 5.89 21.34 -14.34
CA ALA A 42 4.80 20.61 -14.98
C ALA A 42 5.00 19.09 -14.93
N GLU A 43 6.22 18.61 -15.16
CA GLU A 43 6.55 17.17 -15.04
C GLU A 43 6.41 16.67 -13.60
N THR A 44 6.85 17.47 -12.61
CA THR A 44 6.70 17.14 -11.19
C THR A 44 5.23 17.02 -10.80
N ASP A 45 4.39 17.95 -11.25
CA ASP A 45 2.95 17.95 -10.94
C ASP A 45 2.24 16.78 -11.62
N GLN A 46 2.57 16.47 -12.88
CA GLN A 46 2.05 15.29 -13.56
C GLN A 46 2.42 14.00 -12.83
N TYR A 47 3.67 13.86 -12.40
CA TYR A 47 4.11 12.69 -11.65
C TYR A 47 3.38 12.56 -10.32
N ARG A 48 3.17 13.66 -9.59
CA ARG A 48 2.36 13.67 -8.36
C ARG A 48 0.94 13.21 -8.62
N MET A 49 0.27 13.76 -9.64
CA MET A 49 -1.10 13.37 -9.99
C MET A 49 -1.19 11.88 -10.35
N GLN A 50 -0.24 11.34 -11.11
CA GLN A 50 -0.18 9.92 -11.44
C GLN A 50 -0.01 9.05 -10.18
N ARG A 51 0.89 9.43 -9.28
CA ARG A 51 1.12 8.70 -8.03
C ARG A 51 -0.06 8.74 -7.08
N ASP A 52 -0.72 9.89 -6.96
CA ASP A 52 -1.93 10.02 -6.14
C ASP A 52 -3.07 9.18 -6.71
N GLU A 53 -3.20 9.12 -8.03
CA GLU A 53 -4.20 8.27 -8.68
C GLU A 53 -3.90 6.78 -8.50
N GLU A 54 -2.66 6.34 -8.70
CA GLU A 54 -2.22 4.97 -8.39
C GLU A 54 -2.48 4.61 -6.92
N PHE A 55 -2.21 5.55 -6.02
CA PHE A 55 -2.45 5.36 -4.59
C PHE A 55 -3.93 5.19 -4.29
N ARG A 56 -4.79 6.08 -4.82
CA ARG A 56 -6.25 6.00 -4.66
C ARG A 56 -6.81 4.69 -5.22
N GLN A 57 -6.35 4.25 -6.39
CA GLN A 57 -6.78 2.98 -6.98
C GLN A 57 -6.38 1.78 -6.11
N LYS A 58 -5.15 1.76 -5.59
CA LYS A 58 -4.70 0.71 -4.66
C LYS A 58 -5.50 0.74 -3.37
N GLN A 59 -5.75 1.92 -2.81
CA GLN A 59 -6.54 2.08 -1.60
C GLN A 59 -7.97 1.56 -1.80
N ALA A 60 -8.64 1.95 -2.89
CA ALA A 60 -9.99 1.48 -3.22
C ALA A 60 -10.03 -0.04 -3.40
N LYS A 61 -9.02 -0.64 -4.06
CA LYS A 61 -8.91 -2.09 -4.21
C LYS A 61 -8.74 -2.81 -2.87
N ILE A 62 -7.88 -2.29 -2.00
CA ILE A 62 -7.64 -2.87 -0.66
C ILE A 62 -8.91 -2.77 0.19
N MET A 63 -9.54 -1.60 0.25
CA MET A 63 -10.78 -1.40 1.01
C MET A 63 -11.92 -2.27 0.48
N GLY A 64 -12.07 -2.39 -0.85
CA GLY A 64 -13.05 -3.29 -1.45
C GLY A 64 -12.76 -4.77 -1.14
N SER A 65 -11.48 -5.16 -1.14
CA SER A 65 -11.09 -6.55 -0.84
C SER A 65 -11.29 -6.95 0.63
N GLN A 66 -11.19 -6.00 1.58
CA GLN A 66 -11.43 -6.29 3.00
C GLN A 66 -12.84 -6.80 3.27
N SER A 67 -13.85 -6.27 2.59
CA SER A 67 -15.23 -6.74 2.72
C SER A 67 -15.38 -8.20 2.28
N ASN A 68 -14.76 -8.57 1.16
CA ASN A 68 -14.83 -9.93 0.62
C ASN A 68 -14.13 -10.93 1.54
N VAL A 69 -12.99 -10.55 2.14
CA VAL A 69 -12.27 -11.41 3.08
C VAL A 69 -13.09 -11.67 4.35
N LEU A 70 -13.78 -10.65 4.88
CA LEU A 70 -14.64 -10.83 6.05
C LEU A 70 -15.82 -11.76 5.76
N GLU A 71 -16.46 -11.62 4.60
CA GLU A 71 -17.55 -12.50 4.18
C GLU A 71 -17.07 -13.95 4.00
N GLU A 72 -15.91 -14.15 3.38
CA GLU A 72 -15.32 -15.49 3.23
C GLU A 72 -15.00 -16.13 4.59
N ILE A 73 -14.44 -15.36 5.53
CA ILE A 73 -14.17 -15.82 6.90
C ILE A 73 -15.48 -16.19 7.60
N GLU A 74 -16.53 -15.39 7.46
CA GLU A 74 -17.83 -15.68 8.07
C GLU A 74 -18.44 -16.98 7.51
N VAL A 75 -18.42 -17.15 6.19
CA VAL A 75 -18.90 -18.38 5.53
C VAL A 75 -18.11 -19.61 6.01
N GLN A 76 -16.79 -19.53 6.07
CA GLN A 76 -15.94 -20.62 6.56
C GLN A 76 -16.21 -20.91 8.05
N THR A 77 -16.37 -19.87 8.87
CA THR A 77 -16.65 -20.01 10.31
C THR A 77 -17.99 -20.69 10.54
N LEU A 78 -19.04 -20.25 9.84
CA LEU A 78 -20.37 -20.87 9.91
C LEU A 78 -20.35 -22.32 9.41
N GLY A 79 -19.59 -22.60 8.36
CA GLY A 79 -19.34 -23.97 7.89
C GLY A 79 -18.71 -24.84 8.97
N LYS A 80 -17.65 -24.34 9.62
CA LYS A 80 -16.95 -25.07 10.68
C LYS A 80 -17.82 -25.31 11.91
N ILE A 81 -18.63 -24.33 12.31
CA ILE A 81 -19.60 -24.49 13.40
C ILE A 81 -20.61 -25.60 13.06
N LYS A 82 -21.12 -25.64 11.82
CA LYS A 82 -22.04 -26.70 11.38
C LYS A 82 -21.39 -28.09 11.44
N GLU A 83 -20.15 -28.22 10.96
CA GLU A 83 -19.39 -29.48 11.03
C GLU A 83 -19.15 -29.93 12.47
N LEU A 84 -18.78 -29.01 13.37
CA LEU A 84 -18.58 -29.30 14.78
C LEU A 84 -19.86 -29.77 15.45
N ASN A 85 -20.99 -29.09 15.20
CA ASN A 85 -22.29 -29.48 15.74
C ASN A 85 -22.74 -30.85 15.23
N ALA A 86 -22.55 -31.13 13.94
CA ALA A 86 -22.85 -32.45 13.37
C ALA A 86 -21.99 -33.55 14.01
N SER A 87 -20.69 -33.32 14.16
CA SER A 87 -19.77 -34.27 14.79
C SER A 87 -20.11 -34.51 16.26
N TYR A 88 -20.49 -33.44 16.99
CA TYR A 88 -20.98 -33.52 18.35
C TYR A 88 -22.24 -34.37 18.44
N SER A 89 -23.27 -34.09 17.64
CA SER A 89 -24.52 -34.86 17.67
C SER A 89 -24.32 -36.34 17.35
N MET A 90 -23.39 -36.68 16.45
CA MET A 90 -23.07 -38.07 16.13
C MET A 90 -22.33 -38.79 17.26
N SER A 91 -21.47 -38.09 18.00
CA SER A 91 -20.58 -38.70 19.01
C SER A 91 -21.15 -38.65 20.43
N MET A 92 -22.10 -37.73 20.68
CA MET A 92 -22.65 -37.42 22.00
C MET A 92 -23.18 -38.67 22.71
N GLU A 93 -24.02 -39.46 22.03
CA GLU A 93 -24.65 -40.63 22.64
C GLU A 93 -23.62 -41.71 23.01
N GLY A 94 -22.62 -41.94 22.14
CA GLY A 94 -21.53 -42.88 22.41
C GLY A 94 -20.72 -42.49 23.65
N VAL A 95 -20.33 -41.21 23.74
CA VAL A 95 -19.55 -40.69 24.89
C VAL A 95 -20.36 -40.75 26.18
N ILE A 96 -21.67 -40.43 26.15
CA ILE A 96 -22.53 -40.51 27.33
C ILE A 96 -22.64 -41.96 27.81
N ASN A 97 -22.86 -42.91 26.90
CA ASN A 97 -22.98 -44.32 27.24
C ASN A 97 -21.68 -44.88 27.84
N GLU A 98 -20.52 -44.51 27.27
CA GLU A 98 -19.22 -44.90 27.81
C GLU A 98 -19.00 -44.32 29.21
N LEU A 99 -19.27 -43.02 29.40
CA LEU A 99 -19.14 -42.37 30.71
C LEU A 99 -20.04 -43.02 31.75
N LEU A 100 -21.31 -43.27 31.44
CA LEU A 100 -22.25 -43.93 32.35
C LEU A 100 -21.82 -45.38 32.66
N SER A 101 -21.31 -46.11 31.67
CA SER A 101 -20.79 -47.46 31.87
C SER A 101 -19.64 -47.49 32.87
N ILE A 102 -18.72 -46.51 32.79
CA ILE A 102 -17.57 -46.42 33.71
C ILE A 102 -18.04 -46.02 35.12
N VAL A 103 -18.94 -45.04 35.22
CA VAL A 103 -19.41 -44.54 36.52
C VAL A 103 -20.25 -45.58 37.27
N CYS A 104 -21.04 -46.37 36.56
CA CYS A 104 -21.89 -47.41 37.16
C CYS A 104 -21.13 -48.73 37.44
N ASP A 105 -19.94 -48.96 36.87
CA ASP A 105 -19.12 -50.16 37.10
C ASP A 105 -18.29 -50.03 38.39
N VAL A 106 -18.96 -50.18 39.54
CA VAL A 106 -18.30 -50.16 40.84
C VAL A 106 -17.51 -51.46 41.02
N LYS A 107 -16.17 -51.34 40.98
CA LYS A 107 -15.23 -52.43 41.28
C LYS A 107 -14.62 -52.23 42.67
N PRO A 108 -15.24 -52.78 43.73
CA PRO A 108 -14.68 -52.70 45.06
C PRO A 108 -13.41 -53.56 45.13
N GLU A 109 -12.27 -52.89 45.28
CA GLU A 109 -10.98 -53.54 45.48
C GLU A 109 -10.51 -53.33 46.91
N ILE A 110 -10.03 -54.42 47.53
CA ILE A 110 -9.33 -54.32 48.79
C ILE A 110 -7.96 -53.69 48.50
N HIS A 111 -7.62 -52.66 49.28
CA HIS A 111 -6.33 -51.99 49.14
C HIS A 111 -5.17 -53.01 49.19
N VAL A 112 -4.19 -52.86 48.30
CA VAL A 112 -3.07 -53.81 48.08
C VAL A 112 -2.29 -54.22 49.34
N ASN A 113 -2.36 -53.41 50.40
CA ASN A 113 -1.67 -53.63 51.66
C ASN A 113 -2.55 -54.22 52.77
N TYR A 114 -3.78 -54.64 52.48
CA TYR A 114 -4.64 -55.28 53.48
C TYR A 114 -3.99 -56.59 53.97
N ARG A 115 -3.85 -56.72 55.29
CA ARG A 115 -3.30 -57.91 55.95
C ARG A 115 -4.35 -58.45 56.90
N ILE A 116 -4.59 -59.76 56.82
CA ILE A 116 -5.43 -60.47 57.79
C ILE A 116 -4.58 -60.69 59.04
N THR A 117 -4.88 -59.98 60.12
CA THR A 117 -4.35 -60.30 61.45
C THR A 117 -5.10 -61.50 61.99
N ALA A 118 -4.38 -62.61 62.19
CA ALA A 118 -4.87 -63.81 62.89
C ALA A 118 -4.77 -63.64 64.41
#